data_AF-A0A832B1G3-F1
#
_entry.id   AF-A0A832B1G3-F1
#
_cell.length_a   1.000
_cell.length_b   1.000
_cell.length_c   1.000
_cell.angle_alpha   90.00
_cell.angle_beta   90.00
_cell.angle_gamma   90.00
#
_symmetry.space_group_name_H-M   'P 1'
#
loop_
_entity.id
_entity.type
_entity.pdbx_description
1 polymer ?
#
loop_
_entity_poly.entity_id
_entity_poly.type
_entity_poly.pdbx_seq_one_letter_code
_entity_poly.pdbx_strand_id
1 'polypeptide(L)'
;MLLGFPFLVPPMLKHTSHPMDVGSELGELPSPPPVPSEFRGVWIATVNNIDWPSRPGLPVTEQKRELIAILDRAAALHLNAVVLQVRPACDALYASPYEPWSEYLTGTMGKA
;
A
#
# COMPACT_ATOMS: atom_id res chain seq x y z
N MET A 1 42.69 -61.13 4.63
CA MET A 1 41.97 -60.57 3.47
C MET A 1 40.97 -59.55 4.01
N LEU A 2 41.33 -58.27 3.96
CA LEU A 2 40.46 -57.09 4.02
C LEU A 2 41.36 -55.89 3.74
N LEU A 3 41.31 -55.43 2.50
CA LEU A 3 42.11 -54.35 1.93
C LEU A 3 41.66 -53.01 2.54
N GLY A 4 42.61 -52.27 3.12
CA GLY A 4 42.42 -50.88 3.49
C GLY A 4 42.52 -50.00 2.25
N PHE A 5 41.41 -49.35 1.88
CA PHE A 5 41.41 -48.28 0.89
C PHE A 5 41.83 -46.97 1.58
N PRO A 6 42.90 -46.28 1.13
CA PRO A 6 43.20 -44.95 1.59
C PRO A 6 42.18 -43.96 1.01
N PHE A 7 41.49 -43.25 1.90
CA PHE A 7 40.69 -42.07 1.53
C PHE A 7 41.65 -41.01 0.97
N LEU A 8 41.66 -40.85 -0.35
CA LEU A 8 42.32 -39.74 -1.02
C LEU A 8 41.46 -38.49 -0.82
N VAL A 9 41.88 -37.60 0.08
CA VAL A 9 41.29 -36.27 0.22
C VAL A 9 41.64 -35.48 -1.06
N PRO A 10 40.66 -35.08 -1.89
CA PRO A 10 40.97 -34.25 -3.06
C PRO A 10 41.55 -32.90 -2.59
N PRO A 11 42.51 -32.32 -3.31
CA PRO A 11 43.01 -31.00 -2.99
C PRO A 11 41.86 -29.99 -3.09
N MET A 12 41.67 -29.22 -2.01
CA MET A 12 40.88 -28.00 -2.00
C MET A 12 41.12 -27.23 -3.31
N LEU A 13 40.08 -27.10 -4.14
CA LEU A 13 40.06 -26.09 -5.19
C LEU A 13 40.35 -24.76 -4.52
N LYS A 14 41.54 -24.21 -4.79
CA LYS A 14 41.83 -22.83 -4.41
C LYS A 14 40.73 -21.99 -5.04
N HIS A 15 39.93 -21.37 -4.19
CA HIS A 15 38.95 -20.39 -4.60
C HIS A 15 39.73 -19.28 -5.29
N THR A 16 39.84 -19.34 -6.61
CA THR A 16 40.29 -18.20 -7.40
C THR A 16 39.18 -17.18 -7.25
N SER A 17 39.35 -16.29 -6.28
CA SER A 17 38.67 -15.01 -6.25
C SER A 17 39.10 -14.28 -7.51
N HIS A 18 38.41 -14.55 -8.63
CA HIS A 18 38.26 -13.52 -9.64
C HIS A 18 37.43 -12.44 -8.95
N PRO A 19 37.98 -11.25 -8.66
CA PRO A 19 37.12 -10.17 -8.22
C PRO A 19 36.17 -9.93 -9.38
N MET A 20 34.90 -10.30 -9.20
CA MET A 20 33.84 -9.70 -9.98
C MET A 20 33.92 -8.23 -9.62
N ASP A 21 34.50 -7.45 -10.51
CA ASP A 21 34.44 -6.00 -10.45
C ASP A 21 32.99 -5.61 -10.74
N VAL A 22 32.15 -5.65 -9.69
CA VAL A 22 30.76 -5.13 -9.73
C VAL A 22 30.78 -3.59 -9.73
N GLY A 23 31.93 -2.97 -10.00
CA GLY A 23 32.17 -1.54 -9.88
C GLY A 23 31.85 -0.70 -11.11
N SER A 24 31.47 -1.26 -12.27
CA SER A 24 31.32 -0.44 -13.50
C SER A 24 30.06 -0.63 -14.34
N GLU A 25 29.14 -1.53 -13.99
CA GLU A 25 27.90 -1.75 -14.78
C GLU A 25 26.63 -1.12 -14.19
N LEU A 26 26.69 -0.50 -13.01
CA LEU A 26 25.61 0.36 -12.55
C LEU A 26 25.81 1.74 -13.12
N GLY A 27 25.47 1.89 -14.41
CA GLY A 27 25.27 3.21 -15.01
C GLY A 27 24.42 4.08 -14.08
N GLU A 28 24.83 5.35 -13.95
CA GLU A 28 24.23 6.32 -13.04
C GLU A 28 22.69 6.32 -13.23
N LEU A 29 21.96 5.82 -12.23
CA LEU A 29 20.50 5.78 -12.31
C LEU A 29 20.00 7.22 -12.45
N PRO A 30 19.08 7.49 -13.39
CA PRO A 30 18.62 8.85 -13.62
C PRO A 30 18.05 9.43 -12.32
N SER A 31 18.44 10.66 -11.99
CA SER A 31 17.89 11.36 -10.84
C SER A 31 16.37 11.47 -11.00
N PRO A 32 15.57 11.23 -9.95
CA PRO A 32 14.14 11.39 -10.03
C PRO A 32 13.79 12.82 -10.47
N PRO A 33 12.69 13.00 -11.21
CA PRO A 33 12.26 14.32 -11.64
C PRO A 33 12.05 15.23 -10.43
N PRO A 34 12.24 16.55 -10.59
CA PRO A 34 12.03 17.50 -9.50
C PRO A 34 10.58 17.42 -9.00
N VAL A 35 10.41 17.37 -7.68
CA VAL A 35 9.10 17.35 -7.02
C VAL A 35 8.64 18.80 -6.82
N PRO A 36 7.57 19.27 -7.49
CA PRO A 36 7.17 20.68 -7.45
C PRO A 36 6.78 21.17 -6.04
N SER A 37 6.29 20.26 -5.20
CA SER A 37 5.91 20.52 -3.81
C SER A 37 5.83 19.20 -3.04
N GLU A 38 6.16 19.22 -1.74
CA GLU A 38 6.01 18.07 -0.84
C GLU A 38 4.54 17.59 -0.78
N PHE A 39 4.31 16.29 -0.92
CA PHE A 39 2.99 15.68 -0.73
C PHE A 39 2.76 15.38 0.76
N ARG A 40 1.79 16.06 1.37
CA ARG A 40 1.36 15.84 2.76
C ARG A 40 -0.09 15.38 2.74
N GLY A 41 -0.26 14.08 2.55
CA GLY A 41 -1.57 13.45 2.41
C GLY A 41 -1.99 12.64 3.64
N VAL A 42 -3.29 12.38 3.71
CA VAL A 42 -3.88 11.35 4.59
C VAL A 42 -4.72 10.38 3.76
N TRP A 43 -4.70 9.11 4.15
CA TRP A 43 -5.58 8.09 3.60
C TRP A 43 -6.81 7.94 4.50
N ILE A 44 -8.00 7.90 3.90
CA ILE A 44 -9.27 7.62 4.60
C ILE A 44 -9.78 6.28 4.08
N ALA A 45 -9.57 5.23 4.87
CA ALA A 45 -10.02 3.89 4.59
C ALA A 45 -11.50 3.70 4.97
N THR A 46 -12.24 3.10 4.05
CA THR A 46 -13.66 2.82 4.19
C THR A 46 -13.93 1.34 4.43
N VAL A 47 -12.98 0.47 4.03
CA VAL A 47 -13.03 -0.96 4.35
C VAL A 47 -13.15 -1.16 5.85
N ASN A 48 -14.10 -1.99 6.26
CA ASN A 48 -14.42 -2.27 7.66
C ASN A 48 -14.65 -1.03 8.53
N ASN A 49 -15.04 0.10 7.93
CA ASN A 49 -15.29 1.35 8.65
C ASN A 49 -14.08 1.83 9.50
N ILE A 50 -12.85 1.55 9.04
CA ILE A 50 -11.62 1.87 9.78
C ILE A 50 -11.53 3.36 10.12
N ASP A 51 -11.69 4.23 9.11
CA ASP A 51 -11.63 5.68 9.29
C ASP A 51 -13.02 6.32 9.12
N TRP A 52 -13.77 5.94 8.09
CA TRP A 52 -15.07 6.54 7.77
C TRP A 52 -15.96 5.63 6.91
N PRO A 53 -17.30 5.65 7.09
CA PRO A 53 -18.01 6.24 8.22
C PRO A 53 -17.74 5.43 9.49
N SER A 54 -17.96 6.00 10.68
CA SER A 54 -17.59 5.34 11.95
C SER A 54 -18.31 4.01 12.21
N ARG A 55 -19.47 3.82 11.56
CA ARG A 55 -20.22 2.55 11.49
C ARG A 55 -21.20 2.58 10.32
N PRO A 56 -21.62 1.41 9.82
CA PRO A 56 -22.66 1.35 8.79
C PRO A 56 -24.03 1.85 9.30
N GLY A 57 -24.87 2.30 8.37
CA GLY A 57 -26.26 2.68 8.64
C GLY A 57 -26.43 4.01 9.38
N LEU A 58 -25.38 4.84 9.44
CA LEU A 58 -25.49 6.20 9.94
C LEU A 58 -26.40 7.05 9.04
N PRO A 59 -27.19 7.98 9.62
CA PRO A 59 -27.89 8.99 8.82
C PRO A 59 -26.90 9.72 7.90
N VAL A 60 -27.33 10.06 6.68
CA VAL A 60 -26.50 10.78 5.70
C VAL A 60 -25.91 12.09 6.29
N THR A 61 -26.66 12.76 7.16
CA THR A 61 -26.19 13.96 7.86
C THR A 61 -24.99 13.68 8.77
N GLU A 62 -25.00 12.55 9.47
CA GLU A 62 -23.91 12.12 10.35
C GLU A 62 -22.70 11.66 9.55
N GLN A 63 -22.89 10.88 8.50
CA GLN A 63 -21.80 10.48 7.60
C GLN A 63 -21.08 11.72 7.03
N LYS A 64 -21.84 12.72 6.57
CA LYS A 64 -21.26 13.98 6.08
C LYS A 64 -20.53 14.75 7.19
N ARG A 65 -21.13 14.85 8.38
CA ARG A 65 -20.52 15.53 9.53
C ARG A 65 -19.18 14.91 9.90
N GLU A 66 -19.10 13.59 9.95
CA GLU A 66 -17.85 12.86 10.23
C GLU A 66 -16.79 13.11 9.16
N LEU A 67 -17.15 13.03 7.88
CA LEU A 67 -16.19 13.27 6.79
C LEU A 67 -15.68 14.72 6.81
N ILE A 68 -16.57 15.69 7.02
CA ILE A 68 -16.20 17.11 7.15
C ILE A 68 -15.23 17.30 8.32
N ALA A 69 -15.47 16.67 9.48
CA ALA A 69 -14.57 16.77 10.62
C ALA A 69 -13.17 16.21 10.31
N ILE A 70 -13.06 15.13 9.53
CA ILE A 70 -11.78 14.60 9.06
C ILE A 70 -11.07 15.61 8.14
N LEU A 71 -11.81 16.22 7.21
CA LEU A 71 -11.28 17.24 6.30
C LEU A 71 -10.81 18.50 7.03
N ASP A 72 -11.60 18.98 8.01
CA ASP A 72 -11.24 20.12 8.85
C ASP A 72 -9.97 19.83 9.65
N ARG A 73 -9.82 18.60 10.15
CA ARG A 73 -8.60 18.16 10.84
C ARG A 73 -7.40 18.10 9.90
N ALA A 74 -7.57 17.59 8.69
CA ALA A 74 -6.51 17.57 7.68
C ALA A 74 -6.03 18.99 7.33
N ALA A 75 -6.97 19.93 7.17
CA ALA A 75 -6.67 21.33 6.93
C ALA A 75 -5.93 21.99 8.11
N ALA A 76 -6.39 21.73 9.35
CA ALA A 76 -5.74 22.24 10.56
C ALA A 76 -4.30 21.70 10.76
N LEU A 77 -3.99 20.54 10.17
CA LEU A 77 -2.65 19.94 10.15
C LEU A 77 -1.82 20.37 8.94
N HIS A 78 -2.32 21.29 8.10
CA HIS A 78 -1.67 21.78 6.88
C HIS A 78 -1.32 20.66 5.87
N LEU A 79 -2.15 19.60 5.83
CA LEU A 79 -2.13 18.61 4.76
C LEU A 79 -2.63 19.25 3.45
N ASN A 80 -2.09 18.80 2.32
CA ASN A 80 -2.45 19.31 0.99
C ASN A 80 -3.20 18.27 0.14
N ALA A 81 -3.40 17.05 0.64
CA ALA A 81 -4.11 16.00 -0.07
C ALA A 81 -4.89 15.07 0.87
N VAL A 82 -6.00 14.53 0.36
CA VAL A 82 -6.80 13.50 1.01
C VAL A 82 -7.08 12.41 -0.02
N VAL A 83 -6.79 11.16 0.33
CA VAL A 83 -7.07 9.99 -0.51
C VAL A 83 -8.20 9.20 0.13
N LEU A 84 -9.40 9.33 -0.41
CA LEU A 84 -10.59 8.61 0.06
C LEU A 84 -10.76 7.28 -0.68
N GLN A 85 -10.88 6.18 0.05
CA GLN A 85 -11.10 4.85 -0.51
C GLN A 85 -12.56 4.70 -0.98
N VAL A 86 -12.84 5.00 -2.25
CA VAL A 86 -14.21 4.93 -2.81
C VAL A 86 -14.63 3.54 -3.31
N ARG A 87 -13.68 2.60 -3.40
CA ARG A 87 -13.89 1.20 -3.82
C ARG A 87 -13.15 0.21 -2.92
N PRO A 88 -13.66 -0.10 -1.72
CA PRO A 88 -12.94 -0.91 -0.73
C PRO A 88 -12.91 -2.41 -1.03
N ALA A 89 -13.98 -3.01 -1.57
CA ALA A 89 -14.14 -4.46 -1.64
C ALA A 89 -14.95 -4.92 -2.88
N CYS A 90 -14.57 -4.47 -4.08
CA CYS A 90 -15.37 -4.68 -5.31
C CYS A 90 -16.81 -4.16 -5.21
N ASP A 91 -16.93 -3.01 -4.55
CA ASP A 91 -18.14 -2.24 -4.32
C ASP A 91 -17.81 -0.75 -4.52
N ALA A 92 -18.82 0.11 -4.42
CA ALA A 92 -18.68 1.54 -4.66
C ALA A 92 -19.38 2.40 -3.60
N LEU A 93 -18.72 3.49 -3.21
CA LEU A 93 -19.30 4.57 -2.40
C LEU A 93 -19.86 5.71 -3.27
N TYR A 94 -20.19 5.39 -4.51
CA TYR A 94 -20.78 6.29 -5.49
C TYR A 94 -21.74 5.50 -6.39
N ALA A 95 -22.65 6.20 -7.06
CA ALA A 95 -23.57 5.57 -8.00
C ALA A 95 -22.78 5.00 -9.19
N SER A 96 -22.68 3.67 -9.25
CA SER A 96 -21.94 2.94 -10.27
C SER A 96 -22.88 2.02 -11.06
N PRO A 97 -22.77 1.96 -12.41
CA PRO A 97 -23.49 0.96 -13.19
C PRO A 97 -22.78 -0.41 -13.21
N TYR A 98 -21.55 -0.50 -12.66
CA TYR A 98 -20.71 -1.69 -12.71
C TYR A 98 -20.57 -2.42 -11.37
N GLU A 99 -20.69 -1.69 -10.26
CA GLU A 99 -20.44 -2.22 -8.92
C GLU A 99 -21.64 -1.97 -8.01
N PRO A 100 -21.90 -2.87 -7.05
CA PRO A 100 -22.90 -2.63 -6.03
C PRO A 100 -22.49 -1.49 -5.09
N TRP A 101 -23.49 -0.88 -4.44
CA TRP A 101 -23.23 0.02 -3.31
C TRP A 101 -22.50 -0.71 -2.18
N SER A 102 -21.52 -0.04 -1.58
CA SER A 102 -20.74 -0.60 -0.50
C SER A 102 -21.56 -0.86 0.76
N GLU A 103 -21.37 -2.05 1.34
CA GLU A 103 -21.98 -2.40 2.63
C GLU A 103 -21.47 -1.51 3.77
N TYR A 104 -20.32 -0.86 3.63
CA TYR A 104 -19.77 0.01 4.68
C TYR A 104 -20.56 1.31 4.87
N LEU A 105 -21.45 1.66 3.93
CA LEU A 105 -22.38 2.79 4.08
C LEU A 105 -23.64 2.40 4.85
N THR A 106 -24.25 1.26 4.52
CA THR A 106 -25.62 0.91 4.97
C THR A 106 -25.70 -0.36 5.82
N GLY A 107 -24.64 -1.16 5.84
CA GLY A 107 -24.59 -2.50 6.43
C GLY A 107 -25.12 -3.58 5.51
N THR A 108 -25.46 -3.26 4.25
CA THR A 108 -25.98 -4.22 3.28
C THR A 108 -25.45 -3.93 1.89
N MET A 109 -24.78 -4.92 1.30
CA MET A 109 -24.24 -4.83 -0.06
C MET A 109 -25.34 -4.50 -1.08
N GLY A 110 -25.06 -3.57 -1.99
CA GLY A 110 -25.98 -3.15 -3.06
C GLY A 110 -27.04 -2.14 -2.63
N LYS A 111 -27.08 -1.73 -1.35
CA LYS A 111 -28.07 -0.76 -0.83
C LYS A 111 -27.43 0.59 -0.53
N ALA A 112 -28.06 1.66 -1.03
CA ALA A 112 -27.81 3.06 -0.67
C ALA A 112 -28.78 3.55 0.40
#